data_AF-A0A7C6WBD7-F1
#
_entry.id   AF-A0A7C6WBD7-F1
#
_cell.length_a   1.000
_cell.length_b   1.000
_cell.length_c   1.000
_cell.angle_alpha   90.00
_cell.angle_beta   90.00
_cell.angle_gamma   90.00
#
_symmetry.space_group_name_H-M   'P 1'
#
loop_
_entity.id
_entity.type
_entity.pdbx_description
1 polymer ?
#
loop_
_entity_poly.entity_id
_entity_poly.type
_entity_poly.pdbx_seq_one_letter_code
_entity_poly.pdbx_strand_id
1 'polypeptide(L)'
;MLDKLTKTILKKISESVQGEEYVIIKLEELKNSLPFKSDNDGLMSSVKFLQKQEMISLKYSDEENICLAILPQGRLYLEEQEAIVKQRLKNMRKNILSGVGFFIAAMLGSIAGQLILRLFEWLF
;
A
#
# COMPACT_ATOMS: atom_id res chain seq x y z
N MET A 1 -10.88 -10.80 6.58
CA MET A 1 -10.04 -9.68 6.06
C MET A 1 -9.18 -9.19 7.21
N LEU A 2 -7.89 -8.94 6.99
CA LEU A 2 -7.07 -8.34 8.05
C LEU A 2 -7.55 -6.92 8.36
N ASP A 3 -7.63 -6.59 9.64
CA ASP A 3 -7.87 -5.22 10.09
C ASP A 3 -6.67 -4.33 9.80
N LYS A 4 -6.92 -3.02 9.72
CA LYS A 4 -5.88 -2.01 9.43
C LYS A 4 -4.70 -2.10 10.42
N LEU A 5 -4.99 -2.41 11.68
CA LEU A 5 -4.00 -2.61 12.74
C LEU A 5 -3.11 -3.82 12.41
N THR A 6 -3.73 -4.97 12.17
CA THR A 6 -3.05 -6.25 11.91
C THR A 6 -2.20 -6.19 10.64
N LYS A 7 -2.68 -5.50 9.60
CA LYS A 7 -1.88 -5.23 8.39
C LYS A 7 -0.65 -4.39 8.67
N THR A 8 -0.80 -3.35 9.50
CA THR A 8 0.31 -2.45 9.85
C THR A 8 1.36 -3.20 10.67
N ILE A 9 0.92 -4.05 11.61
CA ILE A 9 1.80 -4.92 12.39
C ILE A 9 2.56 -5.88 11.47
N LEU A 10 1.87 -6.58 10.56
CA LEU A 10 2.51 -7.49 9.60
C LEU A 10 3.55 -6.78 8.74
N LYS A 11 3.23 -5.57 8.26
CA LYS A 11 4.16 -4.76 7.48
C LYS A 11 5.39 -4.37 8.32
N LYS A 12 5.21 -3.90 9.55
CA LYS A 12 6.34 -3.54 10.42
C LYS A 12 7.22 -4.73 10.75
N ILE A 13 6.62 -5.90 10.99
CA ILE A 13 7.35 -7.15 11.16
C ILE A 13 8.16 -7.50 9.89
N SER A 14 7.61 -7.28 8.68
CA SER A 14 8.36 -7.49 7.42
C SER A 14 9.52 -6.55 7.18
N GLU A 15 9.49 -5.35 7.75
CA GLU A 15 10.62 -4.43 7.70
C GLU A 15 11.78 -4.91 8.59
N SER A 16 11.46 -5.58 9.71
CA SER A 16 12.44 -6.12 10.66
C SER A 16 12.95 -7.53 10.30
N VAL A 17 12.17 -8.33 9.58
CA VAL A 17 12.51 -9.72 9.23
C VAL A 17 12.83 -9.84 7.73
N GLN A 18 14.12 -9.79 7.41
CA GLN A 18 14.61 -9.99 6.04
C GLN A 18 14.88 -11.47 5.77
N GLY A 19 13.83 -12.27 5.59
CA GLY A 19 14.01 -13.69 5.25
C GLY A 19 13.05 -14.64 5.96
N GLU A 20 13.29 -15.93 5.77
CA GLU A 20 12.54 -17.01 6.44
C GLU A 20 13.11 -17.32 7.82
N GLU A 21 14.15 -16.57 8.21
CA GLU A 21 14.82 -16.71 9.50
C GLU A 21 13.93 -16.20 10.63
N TYR A 22 14.07 -16.84 11.79
CA TYR A 22 13.43 -16.40 13.00
C TYR A 22 14.21 -15.24 13.60
N VAL A 23 13.53 -14.13 13.83
CA VAL A 23 14.11 -12.92 14.41
C VAL A 23 13.43 -12.63 15.74
N ILE A 24 14.24 -12.21 16.72
CA ILE A 24 13.77 -11.75 18.02
C ILE A 24 13.51 -10.25 17.91
N ILE A 25 12.28 -9.84 18.22
CA ILE A 25 11.84 -8.45 18.19
C ILE A 25 11.38 -8.08 19.59
N LYS A 26 11.83 -6.93 20.10
CA LYS A 26 11.32 -6.37 21.36
C LYS A 26 9.92 -5.81 21.16
N LEU A 27 8.99 -6.13 22.06
CA LEU A 27 7.62 -5.65 22.02
C LEU A 27 7.55 -4.12 22.12
N GLU A 28 8.44 -3.50 22.90
CA GLU A 28 8.54 -2.04 23.00
C GLU A 28 8.97 -1.38 21.68
N GLU A 29 9.96 -1.95 20.99
CA GLU A 29 10.42 -1.46 19.69
C GLU A 29 9.31 -1.60 18.64
N LEU A 30 8.63 -2.75 18.63
CA LEU A 30 7.49 -2.97 17.75
C LEU A 30 6.37 -1.98 18.05
N LYS A 31 6.05 -1.74 19.33
CA LYS A 31 5.04 -0.76 19.76
C LYS A 31 5.40 0.66 19.37
N ASN A 32 6.65 1.07 19.53
CA ASN A 32 7.15 2.40 19.15
C ASN A 32 7.18 2.59 17.63
N SER A 33 7.33 1.52 16.85
CA SER A 33 7.30 1.55 15.39
C SER A 33 5.90 1.71 14.79
N LEU A 34 4.85 1.49 15.60
CA LEU A 34 3.47 1.60 15.16
C LEU A 34 2.98 3.06 15.23
N PRO A 35 2.21 3.52 14.23
CA PRO A 35 1.67 4.89 14.22
C PRO A 35 0.52 5.10 15.21
N PHE A 36 0.18 4.11 16.03
CA PHE A 36 -0.91 4.13 17.00
C PHE A 36 -0.46 3.52 18.33
N LYS A 37 -1.03 4.01 19.43
CA LYS A 37 -0.83 3.41 20.75
C LYS A 37 -1.59 2.08 20.81
N SER A 38 -0.86 0.98 20.96
CA SER A 38 -1.42 -0.34 21.20
C SER A 38 -0.92 -0.89 22.52
N ASP A 39 -1.80 -1.53 23.28
CA ASP A 39 -1.43 -2.26 24.49
C ASP A 39 -0.75 -3.59 24.12
N ASN A 40 0.06 -4.12 25.04
CA ASN A 40 0.81 -5.36 24.81
C ASN A 40 -0.14 -6.54 24.54
N ASP A 41 -1.27 -6.60 25.25
CA ASP A 41 -2.30 -7.62 25.05
C ASP A 41 -2.96 -7.53 23.67
N GLY A 42 -3.24 -6.32 23.19
CA GLY A 42 -3.82 -6.10 21.87
C GLY A 42 -2.84 -6.45 20.74
N LEU A 43 -1.55 -6.16 20.96
CA LEU A 43 -0.48 -6.49 20.04
C LEU A 43 -0.29 -8.01 19.96
N MET A 44 -0.24 -8.70 21.10
CA MET A 44 -0.15 -10.16 21.15
C MET A 44 -1.38 -10.85 20.58
N SER A 45 -2.57 -10.30 20.78
CA SER A 45 -3.79 -10.80 20.15
C SER A 45 -3.71 -10.72 18.62
N SER A 46 -3.17 -9.62 18.10
CA SER A 46 -2.96 -9.41 16.66
C SER A 46 -1.89 -10.36 16.10
N VAL A 47 -0.79 -10.58 16.82
CA VAL A 47 0.27 -11.53 16.44
C VAL A 47 -0.28 -12.97 16.42
N LYS A 48 -1.03 -13.38 17.44
CA LYS A 48 -1.70 -14.69 17.47
C LYS A 48 -2.70 -14.84 16.32
N PHE A 49 -3.40 -13.77 15.95
CA PHE A 49 -4.29 -13.79 14.79
C PHE A 49 -3.51 -13.99 13.47
N LEU A 50 -2.39 -13.29 13.29
CA LEU A 50 -1.51 -13.48 12.13
C LEU A 50 -0.96 -14.92 12.05
N GLN A 51 -0.62 -15.51 13.20
CA GLN A 51 -0.18 -16.89 13.28
C GLN A 51 -1.30 -17.87 12.89
N LYS A 52 -2.52 -17.66 13.38
CA LYS A 52 -3.70 -18.49 13.02
C LYS A 52 -4.04 -18.43 11.53
N GLN A 53 -3.69 -17.34 10.87
CA GLN A 53 -3.89 -17.15 9.44
C GLN A 53 -2.67 -17.57 8.61
N GLU A 54 -1.70 -18.28 9.20
CA GLU A 54 -0.50 -18.80 8.53
C GLU A 54 0.35 -17.72 7.82
N MET A 55 0.25 -16.47 8.27
CA MET A 55 1.06 -15.37 7.72
C MET A 55 2.40 -15.25 8.44
N ILE A 56 2.47 -15.66 9.71
CA ILE A 56 3.70 -15.67 10.50
C ILE A 56 3.84 -16.99 11.27
N SER A 57 5.08 -17.38 11.55
CA SER A 57 5.41 -18.48 12.45
C SER A 57 5.99 -17.91 13.74
N LEU A 58 5.29 -18.11 14.86
CA LEU A 58 5.75 -17.71 16.19
C LEU A 58 6.44 -18.92 16.85
N LYS A 59 7.74 -18.80 17.14
CA LYS A 59 8.48 -19.84 17.88
C LYS A 59 8.37 -19.67 19.38
N TYR A 60 8.42 -18.42 19.83
CA TYR A 60 8.47 -18.07 21.24
C TYR A 60 7.93 -16.67 21.48
N SER A 61 7.36 -16.45 22.66
CA SER A 61 6.83 -15.16 23.09
C SER A 61 6.98 -15.05 24.60
N ASP A 62 7.63 -13.97 25.01
CA ASP A 62 7.77 -13.49 26.38
C ASP A 62 7.02 -12.17 26.60
N GLU A 63 7.08 -11.66 27.82
CA GLU A 63 6.54 -10.34 28.19
C GLU A 63 7.25 -9.19 27.47
N GLU A 64 8.53 -9.35 27.13
CA GLU A 64 9.34 -8.30 26.50
C GLU A 64 9.70 -8.59 25.03
N ASN A 65 9.81 -9.87 24.66
CA ASN A 65 10.40 -10.29 23.38
C ASN A 65 9.52 -11.30 22.65
N ILE A 66 9.47 -11.20 21.33
CA ILE A 66 8.81 -12.18 20.47
C ILE A 66 9.77 -12.71 19.42
N CYS A 67 9.80 -14.03 19.24
CA CYS A 67 10.61 -14.69 18.22
C CYS A 67 9.70 -15.24 17.13
N LEU A 68 9.79 -14.65 15.94
CA LEU A 68 8.91 -14.98 14.82
C LEU A 68 9.63 -14.92 13.47
N ALA A 69 9.05 -15.61 12.50
CA ALA A 69 9.43 -15.57 11.09
C ALA A 69 8.18 -15.28 10.24
N ILE A 70 8.37 -14.67 9.08
CA ILE A 70 7.26 -14.42 8.14
C ILE A 70 7.15 -15.58 7.18
N LEU A 71 5.94 -16.11 7.04
CA LEU A 71 5.64 -17.20 6.13
C LEU A 71 5.43 -16.67 4.70
N PRO A 72 5.62 -17.51 3.67
CA PRO A 72 5.41 -17.11 2.27
C PRO A 72 4.03 -16.47 2.02
N GLN A 73 2.97 -16.98 2.65
CA GLN A 73 1.62 -16.41 2.55
C GLN A 73 1.56 -14.94 3.03
N GLY A 74 2.24 -14.61 4.13
CA GLY A 74 2.30 -13.25 4.66
C GLY A 74 3.04 -12.29 3.72
N ARG A 75 4.07 -12.77 3.03
CA ARG A 75 4.81 -11.97 2.03
C ARG A 75 3.98 -11.71 0.78
N LEU A 76 3.37 -12.77 0.23
CA LEU A 76 2.48 -12.64 -0.93
C LEU A 76 1.36 -11.63 -0.65
N TYR A 77 0.78 -11.68 0.56
CA TYR A 77 -0.22 -10.71 0.95
C TYR A 77 0.28 -9.25 0.92
N LEU A 78 1.51 -9.00 1.39
CA LEU A 78 2.10 -7.66 1.38
C LEU A 78 2.42 -7.20 -0.05
N GLU A 79 2.95 -8.09 -0.89
CA GLU A 79 3.23 -7.81 -2.30
C GLU A 79 1.95 -7.48 -3.09
N GLU A 80 0.87 -8.24 -2.87
CA GLU A 80 -0.43 -7.96 -3.47
C GLU A 80 -0.99 -6.60 -3.03
N GLN A 81 -0.89 -6.27 -1.74
CA GLN A 81 -1.31 -4.95 -1.22
C GLN A 81 -0.53 -3.82 -1.91
N GLU A 82 0.79 -3.95 -2.04
CA GLU A 82 1.62 -2.95 -2.72
C GLU A 82 1.28 -2.85 -4.21
N ALA A 83 1.06 -3.98 -4.88
CA ALA A 83 0.67 -4.02 -6.28
C ALA A 83 -0.65 -3.30 -6.51
N ILE A 84 -1.66 -3.52 -5.64
CA ILE A 84 -2.96 -2.84 -5.71
C ILE A 84 -2.80 -1.33 -5.54
N VAL A 85 -1.99 -0.87 -4.58
CA VAL A 85 -1.76 0.57 -4.36
C VAL A 85 -1.04 1.20 -5.57
N LYS A 86 0.00 0.54 -6.09
CA LYS A 86 0.73 0.99 -7.29
C LYS A 86 -0.19 1.05 -8.52
N GLN A 87 -1.04 0.05 -8.72
CA GLN A 87 -2.01 0.02 -9.81
C GLN A 87 -3.07 1.14 -9.67
N ARG A 88 -3.60 1.39 -8.47
CA ARG A 88 -4.54 2.50 -8.23
C ARG A 88 -3.91 3.86 -8.57
N LEU A 89 -2.67 4.09 -8.14
CA LEU A 89 -1.93 5.32 -8.47
C LEU A 89 -1.69 5.48 -9.97
N LYS A 90 -1.32 4.39 -10.66
CA LYS A 90 -1.12 4.39 -12.12
C LYS A 90 -2.43 4.68 -12.87
N ASN A 91 -3.53 4.10 -12.43
CA ASN A 91 -4.85 4.31 -13.03
C ASN A 91 -5.35 5.75 -12.80
N MET A 92 -5.14 6.33 -11.62
CA MET A 92 -5.48 7.74 -11.37
C MET A 92 -4.70 8.69 -12.29
N ARG A 93 -3.37 8.47 -12.44
CA ARG A 93 -2.55 9.28 -13.37
C ARG A 93 -3.03 9.16 -14.81
N LYS A 94 -3.37 7.95 -15.26
CA LYS A 94 -3.87 7.72 -16.63
C LYS A 94 -5.21 8.43 -16.87
N ASN A 95 -6.13 8.38 -15.92
CA ASN A 95 -7.43 9.06 -16.04
C ASN A 95 -7.33 10.59 -16.03
N ILE A 96 -6.43 11.16 -15.21
CA ILE A 96 -6.18 12.60 -15.20
C ILE A 96 -5.55 13.03 -16.54
N LEU A 97 -4.57 12.28 -17.03
CA LEU A 97 -3.89 12.59 -18.28
C LEU A 97 -4.83 12.50 -19.49
N SER A 98 -5.73 11.50 -19.52
CA SER A 98 -6.73 11.40 -20.58
C SER A 98 -7.79 12.50 -20.51
N GLY A 99 -8.22 12.90 -19.31
CA GLY A 99 -9.22 13.96 -19.14
C GLY A 99 -8.68 15.33 -19.54
N VAL A 100 -7.46 15.66 -19.09
CA VAL A 100 -6.79 16.93 -19.45
C VAL A 100 -6.42 16.96 -20.94
N GLY A 101 -5.97 15.83 -21.50
CA GLY A 101 -5.67 15.72 -22.93
C GLY A 101 -6.89 15.98 -23.82
N PHE A 102 -8.06 15.46 -23.45
CA PHE A 102 -9.30 15.69 -24.20
C PHE A 102 -9.74 17.16 -24.13
N PHE A 103 -9.60 17.80 -22.96
CA PHE A 103 -9.94 19.20 -22.78
C PHE A 103 -9.02 20.14 -23.59
N ILE A 104 -7.70 19.90 -23.58
CA ILE A 104 -6.73 20.68 -24.35
C ILE A 104 -6.95 20.47 -25.86
N ALA A 105 -7.22 19.23 -26.29
CA ALA A 105 -7.53 18.94 -27.69
C ALA A 105 -8.81 19.65 -28.16
N ALA A 106 -9.85 19.69 -27.32
CA ALA A 106 -11.09 20.41 -27.63
C ALA A 106 -10.89 21.93 -27.72
N MET A 107 -10.10 22.53 -26.80
CA MET A 107 -9.78 23.96 -26.87
C MET A 107 -8.96 24.32 -28.11
N LEU A 108 -7.95 23.52 -28.45
CA LEU A 108 -7.14 23.76 -29.66
C LEU A 108 -7.95 23.53 -30.94
N GLY A 109 -8.84 22.53 -30.95
CA GLY A 109 -9.76 22.29 -32.07
C GLY A 109 -10.72 23.46 -32.31
N SER A 110 -11.25 24.07 -31.24
CA SER A 110 -12.09 25.27 -31.32
C SER A 110 -11.34 26.45 -31.95
N ILE A 111 -10.11 26.73 -31.51
CA ILE A 111 -9.31 27.85 -31.99
C ILE A 111 -8.90 27.64 -33.47
N ALA A 112 -8.47 26.41 -33.81
CA ALA A 112 -8.12 26.06 -35.19
C ALA A 112 -9.33 26.15 -36.13
N GLY A 113 -10.50 25.67 -35.69
CA GLY A 113 -11.74 25.79 -36.44
C GLY A 113 -12.14 27.24 -36.71
N GLN A 114 -12.00 28.12 -35.71
CA GLN A 114 -12.32 29.54 -35.85
C GLN A 114 -11.37 30.27 -36.81
N LEU A 115 -10.09 29.88 -36.84
CA LEU A 115 -9.09 30.42 -37.78
C LEU A 115 -9.38 30.00 -39.23
N ILE A 116 -9.81 28.76 -39.46
CA ILE A 116 -10.17 28.27 -40.79
C ILE A 116 -11.41 29.01 -41.31
N LEU A 117 -12.43 29.20 -40.46
CA LEU A 117 -13.62 29.96 -40.84
C LEU A 117 -13.30 31.42 -41.19
N ARG A 118 -12.43 32.08 -40.42
CA ARG A 118 -11.98 33.44 -40.73
C ARG A 118 -11.15 33.54 -42.01
N LEU A 119 -10.33 32.54 -42.31
CA LEU A 119 -9.59 32.46 -43.57
C LEU A 119 -10.53 32.30 -44.76
N PHE A 120 -11.60 31.52 -44.59
CA PHE A 120 -12.61 31.32 -45.63
C PHE A 120 -13.41 32.60 -45.92
N GLU A 121 -13.85 33.33 -44.88
CA GLU A 121 -14.52 34.64 -45.03
C GLU A 121 -13.63 35.72 -45.65
N TRP A 122 -12.30 35.64 -45.49
CA TRP A 122 -11.40 36.62 -46.08
C TRP A 122 -11.11 36.33 -47.56
N LEU A 123 -11.30 35.09 -48.01
CA LEU A 123 -10.94 34.64 -49.36
C LEU A 123 -12.13 34.67 -50.35
N PHE A 124 -13.37 34.77 -49.86
CA PHE A 124 -14.60 34.76 -50.64
C PHE A 124 -15.48 35.97 -50.31
#